data_AF-A0A9E7W4K3-F1
#
_entry.id   AF-A0A9E7W4K3-F1
#
_cell.length_a   1.000
_cell.length_b   1.000
_cell.length_c   1.000
_cell.angle_alpha   90.00
_cell.angle_beta   90.00
_cell.angle_gamma   90.00
#
_symmetry.space_group_name_H-M   'P 1'
#
loop_
_entity.id
_entity.type
_entity.pdbx_description
1 polymer ?
#
loop_
_entity_poly.entity_id
_entity_poly.type
_entity_poly.pdbx_seq_one_letter_code
_entity_poly.pdbx_strand_id
1 'polypeptide(L)'
;MTDTSTERSLRSTSPRMPDASAYHSERRRYLARARRNPGLRQRYLRNLAGYLLLRGAWSFGFFPIILAFWVPLVLAEFNPVVMVQSLLPHLDAFVSANPEVQARSISTVLAGWASIGLFFFLFDVVINPFRSPFQKEADVHMRAWSQSQGLVPPDEV
;
A
#
# COMPACT_ATOMS: atom_id res chain seq x y z
N MET A 1 3.72 62.32 31.61
CA MET A 1 2.56 61.41 31.75
C MET A 1 2.80 60.25 30.79
N THR A 2 3.48 59.22 31.29
CA THR A 2 3.88 58.04 30.51
C THR A 2 3.00 56.86 30.87
N ASP A 3 2.54 56.18 29.82
CA ASP A 3 2.22 54.76 29.68
C ASP A 3 1.26 54.07 30.65
N THR A 4 0.28 53.38 30.06
CA THR A 4 -0.17 52.03 30.47
C THR A 4 -1.29 51.48 29.57
N SER A 5 -1.90 52.30 28.70
CA SER A 5 -3.06 51.86 27.89
C SER A 5 -2.72 51.07 26.61
N THR A 6 -1.47 51.12 26.13
CA THR A 6 -1.10 50.54 24.81
C THR A 6 -0.47 49.13 24.90
N GLU A 7 -0.08 48.65 26.09
CA GLU A 7 0.52 47.31 26.22
C GLU A 7 -0.49 46.15 26.29
N ARG A 8 -1.79 46.42 26.49
CA ARG A 8 -2.78 45.34 26.69
C ARG A 8 -3.24 44.69 25.38
N SER A 9 -2.85 45.22 24.21
CA SER A 9 -3.32 44.76 22.90
C SER A 9 -2.48 43.66 22.25
N LEU A 10 -1.32 43.30 22.82
CA LEU A 10 -0.48 42.21 22.33
C LEU A 10 -0.54 41.01 23.29
N ARG A 11 -1.75 40.59 23.69
CA ARG A 11 -1.90 39.18 24.05
C ARG A 11 -1.70 38.41 22.77
N SER A 12 -0.50 37.87 22.61
CA SER A 12 -0.20 36.81 21.66
C SER A 12 -1.32 35.79 21.72
N THR A 13 -2.23 35.83 20.74
CA THR A 13 -3.14 34.73 20.44
C THR A 13 -2.28 33.64 19.81
N SER A 14 -1.32 33.11 20.57
CA SER A 14 -0.67 31.86 20.20
C SER A 14 -1.78 30.83 20.12
N PRO A 15 -1.88 30.07 19.01
CA PRO A 15 -2.83 28.99 18.88
C PRO A 15 -2.77 28.14 20.14
N ARG A 16 -3.89 27.99 20.84
CA ARG A 16 -3.94 27.15 22.03
C ARG A 16 -3.80 25.71 21.54
N MET A 17 -2.62 25.15 21.71
CA MET A 17 -2.34 23.77 21.30
C MET A 17 -2.84 22.82 22.38
N PRO A 18 -3.40 21.65 22.02
CA PRO A 18 -3.63 20.59 22.97
C PRO A 18 -2.31 20.18 23.62
N ASP A 19 -2.33 19.91 24.92
CA ASP A 19 -1.24 19.19 25.55
C ASP A 19 -1.03 17.87 24.79
N ALA A 20 0.18 17.65 24.27
CA ALA A 20 0.52 16.49 23.45
C ALA A 20 0.19 15.18 24.19
N SER A 21 0.32 15.16 25.52
CA SER A 21 -0.02 14.01 26.34
C SER A 21 -1.53 13.72 26.34
N ALA A 22 -2.35 14.75 26.46
CA ALA A 22 -3.81 14.67 26.41
C ALA A 22 -4.30 14.23 25.03
N TYR A 23 -3.76 14.82 23.96
CA TYR A 23 -4.06 14.46 22.57
C TYR A 23 -3.78 12.98 22.27
N HIS A 24 -2.59 12.49 22.65
CA HIS A 24 -2.23 11.09 22.46
C HIS A 24 -3.05 10.13 23.34
N SER A 25 -3.43 10.54 24.55
CA SER A 25 -4.26 9.72 25.44
C SER A 25 -5.68 9.52 24.88
N GLU A 26 -6.27 10.58 24.33
CA GLU A 26 -7.62 10.53 23.75
C GLU A 26 -7.64 9.72 22.45
N ARG A 27 -6.61 9.89 21.60
CA ARG A 27 -6.44 9.06 20.40
C ARG A 27 -6.37 7.57 20.74
N ARG A 28 -5.64 7.19 21.81
CA ARG A 28 -5.56 5.78 22.27
C ARG A 28 -6.91 5.27 22.78
N ARG A 29 -7.64 6.09 23.55
CA ARG A 29 -8.99 5.74 24.04
C ARG A 29 -9.98 5.55 22.90
N TYR A 30 -9.96 6.46 21.92
CA TYR A 30 -10.80 6.36 20.72
C TYR A 30 -10.46 5.10 19.91
N LEU A 31 -9.18 4.83 19.65
CA LEU A 31 -8.76 3.61 18.94
C LEU A 31 -9.16 2.32 19.68
N ALA A 32 -9.08 2.30 21.01
CA ALA A 32 -9.53 1.16 21.81
C ALA A 32 -11.04 0.93 21.68
N ARG A 33 -11.83 2.00 21.59
CA ARG A 33 -13.29 1.97 21.41
C ARG A 33 -13.66 1.60 19.96
N ALA A 34 -12.99 2.19 18.98
CA ALA A 34 -13.16 1.94 17.55
C ALA A 34 -12.80 0.48 17.16
N ARG A 35 -11.78 -0.12 17.80
CA ARG A 35 -11.44 -1.54 17.62
C ARG A 35 -12.55 -2.51 18.04
N ARG A 36 -13.47 -2.09 18.92
CA ARG A 36 -14.63 -2.91 19.33
C ARG A 36 -15.80 -2.84 18.34
N ASN A 37 -15.78 -1.93 17.37
CA ASN A 37 -16.85 -1.83 16.37
C ASN A 37 -16.63 -2.86 15.24
N PRO A 38 -17.50 -3.87 15.09
CA PRO A 38 -17.37 -4.88 14.04
C PRO A 38 -17.52 -4.29 12.63
N GLY A 39 -18.30 -3.23 12.46
CA GLY A 39 -18.51 -2.58 11.16
C GLY A 39 -17.26 -1.92 10.60
N LEU A 40 -16.43 -1.31 11.46
CA LEU A 40 -15.14 -0.75 11.05
C LEU A 40 -14.16 -1.84 10.62
N ARG A 41 -14.10 -2.97 11.34
CA ARG A 41 -13.24 -4.10 10.99
C ARG A 41 -13.61 -4.69 9.64
N GLN A 42 -14.90 -4.83 9.35
CA GLN A 42 -15.36 -5.36 8.07
C GLN A 42 -15.03 -4.40 6.91
N ARG A 43 -15.20 -3.08 7.10
CA ARG A 43 -14.78 -2.07 6.11
C ARG A 43 -13.26 -2.08 5.91
N TYR A 44 -12.49 -2.19 6.98
CA TYR A 44 -11.04 -2.33 6.91
C TYR A 44 -10.63 -3.58 6.12
N LEU A 45 -11.17 -4.74 6.46
CA LEU A 45 -10.89 -6.01 5.78
C LEU A 45 -11.29 -5.95 4.31
N ARG A 46 -12.44 -5.36 3.98
CA ARG A 46 -12.88 -5.20 2.58
C ARG A 46 -11.94 -4.30 1.79
N ASN A 47 -11.54 -3.16 2.36
CA ASN A 47 -10.64 -2.23 1.68
C ASN A 47 -9.23 -2.80 1.57
N LEU A 48 -8.76 -3.52 2.60
CA LEU A 48 -7.49 -4.23 2.59
C LEU A 48 -7.50 -5.37 1.58
N ALA A 49 -8.56 -6.17 1.53
CA ALA A 49 -8.73 -7.23 0.55
C ALA A 49 -8.76 -6.68 -0.88
N GLY A 50 -9.55 -5.62 -1.13
CA GLY A 50 -9.58 -4.97 -2.44
C GLY A 50 -8.22 -4.41 -2.84
N TYR A 51 -7.50 -3.81 -1.88
CA TYR A 51 -6.13 -3.34 -2.09
C TYR A 51 -5.16 -4.47 -2.44
N LEU A 52 -5.12 -5.54 -1.62
CA LEU A 52 -4.25 -6.69 -1.85
C LEU A 52 -4.63 -7.46 -3.12
N LEU A 53 -5.91 -7.54 -3.47
CA LEU A 53 -6.38 -8.19 -4.69
C LEU A 53 -5.97 -7.42 -5.93
N LEU A 54 -6.21 -6.10 -5.96
CA LEU A 54 -5.80 -5.29 -7.10
C LEU A 54 -4.28 -5.35 -7.27
N ARG A 55 -3.55 -5.22 -6.15
CA ARG A 55 -2.09 -5.21 -6.16
C ARG A 55 -1.49 -6.58 -6.46
N GLY A 56 -2.12 -7.64 -5.96
CA GLY A 56 -1.82 -9.02 -6.32
C GLY A 56 -2.09 -9.28 -7.80
N ALA A 57 -3.21 -8.82 -8.34
CA ALA A 57 -3.52 -8.95 -9.77
C ALA A 57 -2.46 -8.28 -10.65
N TRP A 58 -1.98 -7.09 -10.27
CA TRP A 58 -0.84 -6.46 -10.95
C TRP A 58 0.46 -7.26 -10.76
N SER A 59 0.76 -7.67 -9.53
CA SER A 59 2.01 -8.36 -9.21
C SER A 59 2.14 -9.71 -9.90
N PHE A 60 1.06 -10.48 -9.96
CA PHE A 60 1.03 -11.80 -10.59
C PHE A 60 0.61 -11.77 -12.06
N GLY A 61 -0.12 -10.75 -12.51
CA GLY A 61 -0.58 -10.65 -13.90
C GLY A 61 0.39 -9.89 -14.80
N PHE A 62 0.94 -8.78 -14.35
CA PHE A 62 1.72 -7.87 -15.20
C PHE A 62 3.21 -8.21 -15.22
N PHE A 63 3.84 -8.28 -14.04
CA PHE A 63 5.30 -8.44 -13.96
C PHE A 63 5.83 -9.77 -14.51
N PRO A 64 5.24 -10.94 -14.19
CA PRO A 64 5.73 -12.22 -14.72
C PRO A 64 5.60 -12.28 -16.24
N ILE A 65 4.50 -11.79 -16.80
CA ILE A 65 4.26 -11.75 -18.25
C ILE A 65 5.29 -10.85 -18.94
N ILE A 66 5.46 -9.62 -18.43
CA ILE A 66 6.40 -8.68 -19.02
C ILE A 66 7.82 -9.21 -18.93
N LEU A 67 8.25 -9.77 -17.81
CA LEU A 67 9.59 -10.33 -17.70
C LEU A 67 9.79 -11.55 -18.62
N ALA A 68 8.78 -12.42 -18.73
CA ALA A 68 8.82 -13.57 -19.62
C ALA A 68 8.96 -13.18 -21.10
N PHE A 69 8.48 -11.99 -21.49
CA PHE A 69 8.65 -11.48 -22.86
C PHE A 69 9.89 -10.60 -23.02
N TRP A 70 10.11 -9.68 -22.07
CA TRP A 70 11.14 -8.65 -22.14
C TRP A 70 12.54 -9.24 -22.00
N VAL A 71 12.75 -10.19 -21.09
CA VAL A 71 14.07 -10.80 -20.89
C VAL A 71 14.54 -11.52 -22.17
N PRO A 72 13.74 -12.42 -22.78
CA PRO A 72 14.12 -13.01 -24.07
C PRO A 72 14.29 -11.99 -25.19
N LEU A 73 13.45 -10.95 -25.24
CA LEU A 73 13.55 -9.92 -26.28
C LEU A 73 14.87 -9.15 -26.19
N VAL A 74 15.29 -8.76 -24.97
CA VAL A 74 16.59 -8.08 -24.75
C VAL A 74 17.75 -9.02 -25.10
N LEU A 75 17.68 -10.29 -24.71
CA LEU A 75 18.69 -11.30 -25.08
C LEU A 75 18.77 -11.55 -26.58
N ALA A 76 17.67 -11.33 -27.31
CA ALA A 76 17.60 -11.39 -28.76
C ALA A 76 17.93 -10.04 -29.45
N GLU A 77 18.56 -9.10 -28.75
CA GLU A 77 18.92 -7.76 -29.28
C GLU A 77 17.71 -6.99 -29.84
N PHE A 78 16.55 -7.16 -29.22
CA PHE A 78 15.27 -6.60 -29.66
C PHE A 78 14.78 -7.12 -31.02
N ASN A 79 15.31 -8.25 -31.50
CA ASN A 79 14.83 -8.91 -32.70
C ASN A 79 13.77 -9.99 -32.35
N PRO A 80 12.48 -9.72 -32.60
CA PRO A 80 11.40 -10.65 -32.26
C PRO A 80 11.46 -11.94 -33.08
N VAL A 81 12.02 -11.89 -34.30
CA VAL A 81 12.13 -13.08 -35.17
C VAL A 81 13.13 -14.06 -34.58
N VAL A 82 14.30 -13.58 -34.13
CA VAL A 82 15.31 -14.41 -33.47
C VAL A 82 14.79 -14.99 -32.16
N MET A 83 14.07 -14.18 -31.38
CA MET A 83 13.40 -14.64 -30.15
C MET A 83 12.41 -15.78 -30.43
N VAL A 84 11.54 -15.65 -31.44
CA VAL A 84 10.59 -16.71 -31.79
C VAL A 84 11.31 -17.94 -32.34
N GLN A 85 12.30 -17.77 -33.22
CA GLN A 85 13.06 -18.89 -33.79
C GLN A 85 13.81 -19.70 -32.72
N SER A 86 14.29 -19.04 -31.66
CA SER A 86 14.91 -19.73 -30.52
C SER A 86 13.90 -20.41 -29.58
N LEU A 87 12.67 -19.87 -29.47
CA LEU A 87 11.60 -20.46 -28.65
C LEU A 87 10.89 -21.64 -29.33
N LEU A 88 10.70 -21.61 -30.65
CA LEU A 88 9.95 -22.63 -31.39
C LEU A 88 10.40 -24.08 -31.12
N PRO A 89 11.72 -24.40 -31.14
CA PRO A 89 12.18 -25.76 -30.84
C PRO A 89 11.80 -26.23 -29.43
N HIS A 90 11.76 -25.32 -28.46
CA HIS A 90 11.39 -25.65 -27.09
C HIS A 90 9.89 -25.94 -26.95
N LEU A 91 9.05 -25.22 -27.70
CA LEU A 91 7.61 -25.45 -27.75
C LEU A 91 7.29 -26.79 -28.42
N ASP A 92 7.96 -27.09 -29.53
CA ASP A 92 7.80 -28.37 -30.25
C ASP A 92 8.27 -29.56 -29.39
N ALA A 93 9.41 -29.41 -28.71
CA ALA A 93 9.89 -30.38 -27.74
C ALA A 93 8.92 -30.59 -26.56
N PHE A 94 8.24 -29.53 -26.10
CA PHE A 94 7.24 -29.63 -25.03
C PHE A 94 5.97 -30.35 -25.50
N VAL A 95 5.44 -30.01 -26.68
CA VAL A 95 4.23 -30.64 -27.24
C VAL A 95 4.46 -32.12 -27.52
N SER A 96 5.64 -32.47 -28.01
CA SER A 96 6.04 -33.87 -28.27
C SER A 96 6.46 -34.65 -27.02
N ALA A 97 6.59 -33.99 -25.86
CA ALA A 97 7.05 -34.64 -24.63
C ALA A 97 5.98 -35.54 -23.99
N ASN A 98 6.45 -36.49 -23.18
CA ASN A 98 5.59 -37.33 -22.35
C ASN A 98 4.88 -36.50 -21.25
N PRO A 99 3.72 -36.98 -20.74
CA PRO A 99 2.93 -36.25 -19.73
C PRO A 99 3.72 -35.89 -18.45
N GLU A 100 4.64 -36.74 -18.02
CA GLU A 100 5.47 -36.49 -16.83
C GLU A 100 6.39 -35.27 -17.03
N VAL A 101 7.01 -35.17 -18.20
CA VAL A 101 7.90 -34.05 -18.54
C VAL A 101 7.07 -32.78 -18.71
N GLN A 102 5.92 -32.85 -19.36
CA GLN A 102 5.01 -31.71 -19.49
C GLN A 102 4.56 -31.18 -18.13
N ALA A 103 4.13 -32.06 -17.23
CA ALA A 103 3.71 -31.68 -15.88
C ALA A 103 4.85 -31.00 -15.10
N ARG A 104 6.08 -31.51 -15.22
CA ARG A 104 7.26 -30.91 -14.60
C ARG A 104 7.59 -29.54 -15.18
N SER A 105 7.51 -29.38 -16.50
CA SER A 105 7.75 -28.09 -17.18
C SER A 105 6.70 -27.05 -16.76
N ILE A 106 5.41 -27.39 -16.76
CA ILE A 106 4.34 -26.51 -16.29
C ILE A 106 4.56 -26.13 -14.83
N SER A 107 4.91 -27.11 -13.97
CA SER A 107 5.18 -26.86 -12.55
C SER A 107 6.35 -25.89 -12.36
N THR A 108 7.40 -26.02 -13.17
CA THR A 108 8.57 -25.13 -13.14
C THR A 108 8.19 -23.72 -13.59
N VAL A 109 7.40 -23.58 -14.65
CA VAL A 109 6.90 -22.28 -15.13
C VAL A 109 6.01 -21.62 -14.09
N LEU A 110 5.06 -22.37 -13.50
CA LEU A 110 4.18 -21.87 -12.44
C LEU A 110 4.97 -21.46 -11.19
N ALA A 111 5.98 -22.25 -10.80
CA ALA A 111 6.84 -21.92 -9.66
C ALA A 111 7.65 -20.64 -9.93
N GLY A 112 8.22 -20.49 -11.13
CA GLY A 112 8.92 -19.26 -11.53
C GLY A 112 7.98 -18.06 -11.54
N TRP A 113 6.79 -18.22 -12.14
CA TRP A 113 5.75 -17.20 -12.18
C TRP A 113 5.31 -16.76 -10.78
N ALA A 114 5.03 -17.72 -9.90
CA ALA A 114 4.63 -17.46 -8.53
C ALA A 114 5.76 -16.80 -7.72
N SER A 115 7.02 -17.19 -7.96
CA SER A 115 8.19 -16.62 -7.29
C SER A 115 8.38 -15.15 -7.66
N ILE A 116 8.33 -14.83 -8.96
CA ILE A 116 8.42 -13.46 -9.46
C ILE A 116 7.24 -12.64 -8.94
N GLY A 117 6.01 -13.15 -9.09
CA GLY A 117 4.80 -12.45 -8.64
C GLY A 117 4.80 -12.18 -7.14
N LEU A 118 5.24 -13.15 -6.33
CA LEU A 118 5.35 -12.98 -4.88
C LEU A 118 6.41 -11.95 -4.50
N PHE A 119 7.58 -11.99 -5.16
CA PHE A 119 8.64 -11.00 -4.94
C PHE A 119 8.12 -9.59 -5.16
N PHE A 120 7.53 -9.32 -6.33
CA PHE A 120 6.97 -7.99 -6.61
C PHE A 120 5.83 -7.63 -5.67
N PHE A 121 4.94 -8.55 -5.35
CA PHE A 121 3.84 -8.31 -4.42
C PHE A 121 4.33 -7.87 -3.04
N LEU A 122 5.32 -8.55 -2.48
CA LEU A 122 5.90 -8.19 -1.18
C LEU A 122 6.57 -6.81 -1.22
N PHE A 123 7.37 -6.53 -2.26
CA PHE A 123 8.00 -5.23 -2.43
C PHE A 123 6.98 -4.11 -2.60
N ASP A 124 5.95 -4.34 -3.39
CA ASP A 124 4.92 -3.35 -3.67
C ASP A 124 4.18 -2.98 -2.37
N VAL A 125 3.81 -3.97 -1.56
CA VAL A 125 3.19 -3.79 -0.24
C VAL A 125 4.09 -3.02 0.73
N VAL A 126 5.41 -3.24 0.70
CA VAL A 126 6.38 -2.50 1.55
C VAL A 126 6.51 -1.04 1.11
N ILE A 127 6.62 -0.79 -0.20
CA ILE A 127 6.86 0.56 -0.74
C ILE A 127 5.64 1.48 -0.56
N ASN A 128 4.45 0.96 -0.77
CA ASN A 128 3.22 1.74 -0.60
C ASN A 128 2.39 1.05 0.48
N PRO A 129 2.53 1.48 1.74
CA PRO A 129 1.80 0.89 2.85
C PRO A 129 0.32 1.26 2.75
N PHE A 130 -0.57 0.29 2.97
CA PHE A 130 -2.01 0.50 2.99
C PHE A 130 -2.38 1.53 4.07
N ARG A 131 -2.94 2.67 3.66
CA ARG A 131 -3.51 3.65 4.61
C ARG A 131 -4.76 3.07 5.22
N SER A 132 -4.68 2.70 6.49
CA SER A 132 -5.80 2.08 7.19
C SER A 132 -6.98 3.08 7.33
N PRO A 133 -8.23 2.69 7.05
CA PRO A 133 -9.40 3.52 7.34
C PRO A 133 -9.54 3.88 8.83
N PHE A 134 -8.91 3.13 9.73
CA PHE A 134 -8.83 3.46 11.16
C PHE A 134 -8.08 4.76 11.44
N GLN A 135 -7.01 5.05 10.70
CA GLN A 135 -6.29 6.32 10.83
C GLN A 135 -7.17 7.47 10.37
N LYS A 136 -7.86 7.30 9.24
CA LYS A 136 -8.77 8.32 8.69
C LYS A 136 -9.89 8.70 9.66
N GLU A 137 -10.54 7.74 10.31
CA GLU A 137 -11.59 8.02 11.29
C GLU A 137 -11.04 8.59 12.60
N ALA A 138 -9.86 8.13 13.05
CA ALA A 138 -9.19 8.71 14.21
C ALA A 138 -8.84 10.18 13.97
N ASP A 139 -8.33 10.53 12.78
CA ASP A 139 -7.94 11.90 12.45
C ASP A 139 -9.19 12.82 12.38
N VAL A 140 -10.32 12.34 11.84
CA VAL A 140 -11.60 13.07 11.87
C VAL A 140 -12.10 13.29 13.30
N HIS A 141 -12.02 12.26 14.16
CA HIS A 141 -12.41 12.38 15.56
C HIS A 141 -11.51 13.35 16.33
N MET A 142 -10.19 13.30 16.11
CA MET A 142 -9.24 14.20 16.77
C MET A 142 -9.44 15.65 16.32
N ARG A 143 -9.74 15.89 15.03
CA ARG A 143 -10.15 17.22 14.54
C ARG A 143 -11.41 17.72 15.24
N ALA A 144 -12.46 16.91 15.30
CA ALA A 144 -13.70 17.29 15.98
C ALA A 144 -13.49 17.57 17.50
N TRP A 145 -12.65 16.78 18.17
CA TRP A 145 -12.30 16.95 19.58
C TRP A 145 -11.42 18.18 19.85
N SER A 146 -10.51 18.51 18.93
CA SER A 146 -9.70 19.73 19.03
C SER A 146 -10.54 20.99 18.82
N GLN A 147 -11.45 20.97 17.83
CA GLN A 147 -12.38 22.07 17.55
C GLN A 147 -13.34 22.34 18.71
N SER A 148 -13.85 21.30 19.37
CA SER A 148 -14.72 21.46 20.55
C SER A 148 -14.02 22.07 21.76
N GLN A 149 -12.69 22.04 21.80
CA GLN A 149 -11.88 22.70 22.83
C GLN A 149 -11.26 24.02 22.37
N GLY A 150 -11.53 24.45 21.14
CA GLY A 150 -10.92 25.66 20.54
C GLY A 150 -9.41 25.53 20.34
N LEU A 151 -8.93 24.31 20.09
CA LEU A 151 -7.52 23.97 19.92
C LEU A 151 -7.22 23.67 18.44
N VAL A 152 -6.01 24.03 17.98
CA VAL A 152 -5.52 23.66 16.64
C VAL A 152 -4.83 22.29 16.73
N PRO A 153 -5.15 21.31 15.86
CA PRO A 153 -4.46 20.02 15.84
C PRO A 153 -2.95 20.22 15.60
N PRO A 154 -2.07 19.52 16.33
CA PRO A 154 -0.62 19.64 16.15
C PRO A 154 -0.14 19.16 14.76
N ASP A 155 -0.99 18.44 14.03
CA ASP A 155 -0.74 17.92 12.68
C ASP A 155 -0.98 18.96 11.56
N GLU A 156 -1.52 20.15 11.89
CA GLU A 156 -1.83 21.24 10.94
C GLU A 156 -0.96 22.50 11.15
N VAL A 157 0.13 22.39 11.92
CA VAL A 157 1.06 23.47 12.28
C VAL A 157 2.36 23.33 11.51
#